data_AF-A0A8H4VBW1-F1
#
_entry.id   AF-A0A8H4VBW1-F1
#
_cell.length_a   1.000
_cell.length_b   1.000
_cell.length_c   1.000
_cell.angle_alpha   90.00
_cell.angle_beta   90.00
_cell.angle_gamma   90.00
#
_symmetry.space_group_name_H-M   'P 1'
#
loop_
_entity.id
_entity.type
_entity.pdbx_description
1 polymer ?
#
loop_
_entity_poly.entity_id
_entity_poly.type
_entity_poly.pdbx_seq_one_letter_code
_entity_poly.pdbx_strand_id
1 'polypeptide(L)'
;MHSQTILYATLSLINLSSAIPSLHPRWEWPSFGTETVKRTARVAILNNSPQTIKSVSLVHKYSSVFKNHAQWPEIRQQHIVNEDNETVVEYNTGLWTTGKDWWLLSFYSHDMRTHFYTDPNNLRDFVDFLETLAPIITISIAGGAAGVLGALSGPVTGIVASTAACALAKATTDKIFNSEGTVGFKQHILRESDAGQTTVISINRDYSVTFHSTGSPSSTWTSRRPAEIQVKDEKGAVVDEIRKS
;
A
#
# COMPACT_ATOMS: atom_id res chain seq x y z
N MET A 1 35.50 -75.86 -30.61
CA MET A 1 35.10 -74.90 -31.66
C MET A 1 34.83 -73.57 -30.95
N HIS A 2 35.75 -72.60 -31.02
CA HIS A 2 35.59 -71.34 -31.80
C HIS A 2 34.35 -70.54 -31.34
N SER A 3 34.40 -69.29 -30.87
CA SER A 3 35.40 -68.22 -31.01
C SER A 3 35.28 -67.16 -29.89
N GLN A 4 36.34 -66.37 -29.79
CA GLN A 4 36.56 -65.18 -28.96
C GLN A 4 35.62 -64.01 -29.27
N THR A 5 35.69 -62.96 -28.42
CA THR A 5 35.79 -61.50 -28.72
C THR A 5 34.78 -60.68 -27.86
N ILE A 6 35.06 -59.59 -27.14
CA ILE A 6 36.23 -58.94 -26.52
C ILE A 6 35.67 -57.65 -25.85
N LEU A 7 36.20 -57.28 -24.67
CA LEU A 7 36.36 -55.90 -24.11
C LEU A 7 35.11 -55.02 -23.77
N TYR A 8 35.08 -54.06 -22.83
CA TYR A 8 36.09 -53.29 -22.06
C TYR A 8 35.55 -52.93 -20.64
N ALA A 9 36.50 -52.62 -19.76
CA ALA A 9 36.38 -52.31 -18.34
C ALA A 9 35.71 -50.96 -17.97
N THR A 10 35.31 -50.80 -16.70
CA THR A 10 35.93 -49.81 -15.79
C THR A 10 35.45 -50.00 -14.34
N LEU A 11 36.40 -50.02 -13.40
CA LEU A 11 36.21 -49.97 -11.95
C LEU A 11 35.77 -48.57 -11.52
N SER A 12 34.90 -48.49 -10.51
CA SER A 12 34.99 -47.43 -9.50
C SER A 12 34.62 -47.97 -8.11
N LEU A 13 35.61 -47.95 -7.22
CA LEU A 13 35.46 -48.07 -5.76
C LEU A 13 34.86 -46.77 -5.24
N ILE A 14 33.79 -46.84 -4.45
CA ILE A 14 33.42 -45.74 -3.54
C ILE A 14 33.39 -46.30 -2.12
N ASN A 15 34.26 -45.70 -1.30
CA ASN A 15 34.45 -45.98 0.11
C ASN A 15 33.16 -45.72 0.91
N LEU A 16 32.78 -46.70 1.73
CA LEU A 16 31.92 -46.49 2.89
C LEU A 16 32.75 -45.73 3.94
N SER A 17 32.43 -44.46 4.18
CA SER A 17 32.90 -43.74 5.36
C SER A 17 31.73 -43.50 6.29
N SER A 18 31.78 -44.11 7.46
CA SER A 18 30.85 -43.93 8.56
C SER A 18 30.98 -42.50 9.11
N ALA A 19 29.94 -41.69 8.97
CA ALA A 19 29.87 -40.41 9.64
C ALA A 19 29.63 -40.63 11.13
N ILE A 20 30.66 -40.36 11.94
CA ILE A 20 30.58 -40.29 13.40
C ILE A 20 29.77 -39.03 13.77
N PRO A 21 28.75 -39.11 14.64
CA PRO A 21 28.09 -37.91 15.14
C PRO A 21 29.08 -37.11 16.01
N SER A 22 29.41 -35.90 15.58
CA SER A 22 30.24 -35.00 16.37
C SER A 22 29.45 -34.50 17.59
N LEU A 23 29.77 -35.06 18.75
CA LEU A 23 29.40 -34.52 20.05
C LEU A 23 30.22 -33.26 20.33
N HIS A 24 29.82 -32.13 19.75
CA HIS A 24 30.19 -30.83 20.28
C HIS A 24 28.95 -30.23 20.97
N PRO A 25 29.04 -29.83 22.25
CA PRO A 25 28.03 -28.96 22.84
C PRO A 25 28.13 -27.63 22.10
N ARG A 26 27.24 -27.41 21.13
CA ARG A 26 27.05 -26.10 20.52
C ARG A 26 26.46 -25.21 21.59
N TRP A 27 27.32 -24.47 22.27
CA TRP A 27 26.92 -23.39 23.16
C TRP A 27 26.30 -22.28 22.29
N GLU A 28 24.99 -22.37 22.07
CA GLU A 28 24.19 -21.31 21.46
C GLU A 28 24.04 -20.20 22.51
N TRP A 29 24.91 -19.20 22.44
CA TRP A 29 24.69 -17.94 23.14
C TRP A 29 23.27 -17.46 22.86
N PRO A 30 22.51 -16.95 23.85
CA PRO A 30 21.24 -16.30 23.56
C PRO A 30 21.54 -15.16 22.59
N SER A 31 21.00 -15.26 21.37
CA SER A 31 21.02 -14.18 20.39
C SER A 31 20.33 -12.99 21.03
N PHE A 32 21.11 -12.05 21.55
CA PHE A 32 20.61 -10.76 22.01
C PHE A 32 20.27 -9.92 20.78
N GLY A 33 19.16 -10.23 20.09
CA GLY A 33 18.39 -9.33 19.21
C GLY A 33 19.14 -8.36 18.28
N THR A 34 20.26 -8.75 17.68
CA THR A 34 21.04 -7.90 16.75
C THR A 34 20.63 -8.06 15.29
N GLU A 35 19.83 -9.07 14.97
CA GLU A 35 19.41 -9.36 13.60
C GLU A 35 18.22 -8.47 13.19
N THR A 36 18.27 -7.96 11.96
CA THR A 36 17.13 -7.29 11.33
C THR A 36 16.05 -8.33 11.05
N VAL A 37 14.88 -8.18 11.65
CA VAL A 37 13.77 -9.11 11.47
C VAL A 37 12.67 -8.47 10.63
N LYS A 38 12.35 -9.09 9.49
CA LYS A 38 11.20 -8.71 8.67
C LYS A 38 9.91 -9.08 9.39
N ARG A 39 8.96 -8.14 9.42
CA ARG A 39 7.65 -8.27 10.07
C ARG A 39 6.54 -7.80 9.14
N THR A 40 5.32 -8.18 9.50
CA THR A 40 4.10 -7.72 8.84
C THR A 40 3.10 -7.24 9.86
N ALA A 41 2.31 -6.24 9.49
CA ALA A 41 1.16 -5.77 10.24
C ALA A 41 -0.05 -5.66 9.31
N ARG A 42 -1.25 -5.84 9.87
CA ARG A 42 -2.50 -5.55 9.15
C ARG A 42 -2.83 -4.08 9.31
N VAL A 43 -3.49 -3.50 8.32
CA VAL A 43 -3.89 -2.09 8.32
C VAL A 43 -5.32 -1.99 7.87
N ALA A 44 -6.14 -1.26 8.64
CA ALA A 44 -7.52 -0.98 8.30
C ALA A 44 -7.82 0.51 8.36
N ILE A 45 -8.79 0.96 7.55
CA ILE A 45 -9.23 2.36 7.56
C ILE A 45 -10.57 2.49 8.28
N LEU A 46 -10.64 3.36 9.29
CA LEU A 46 -11.87 3.70 9.98
C LEU A 46 -12.34 5.10 9.57
N ASN A 47 -13.50 5.19 8.93
CA ASN A 47 -14.07 6.48 8.52
C ASN A 47 -15.02 7.05 9.60
N ASN A 48 -14.52 7.95 10.44
CA ASN A 48 -15.33 8.73 11.39
C ASN A 48 -15.73 10.11 10.83
N SER A 49 -15.42 10.40 9.57
CA SER A 49 -15.80 11.66 8.94
C SER A 49 -17.33 11.79 8.79
N PRO A 50 -17.85 12.99 8.53
CA PRO A 50 -19.30 13.21 8.41
C PRO A 50 -19.92 12.55 7.17
N GLN A 51 -19.11 12.07 6.22
CA GLN A 51 -19.58 11.57 4.93
C GLN A 51 -18.91 10.24 4.58
N THR A 52 -19.53 9.50 3.67
CA THR A 52 -18.85 8.41 2.97
C THR A 52 -17.70 9.00 2.15
N ILE A 53 -16.50 8.42 2.31
CA ILE A 53 -15.33 8.77 1.50
C ILE A 53 -15.20 7.78 0.35
N LYS A 54 -14.66 8.25 -0.76
CA LYS A 54 -14.45 7.45 -1.97
C LYS A 54 -12.99 7.42 -2.36
N SER A 55 -12.64 6.42 -3.16
CA SER A 55 -11.35 6.29 -3.80
C SER A 55 -10.20 6.45 -2.80
N VAL A 56 -10.27 5.69 -1.71
CA VAL A 56 -9.27 5.74 -0.65
C VAL A 56 -8.01 5.03 -1.14
N SER A 57 -6.88 5.71 -1.03
CA SER A 57 -5.57 5.29 -1.50
C SER A 57 -4.61 5.37 -0.32
N LEU A 58 -3.98 4.24 0.03
CA LEU A 58 -2.96 4.15 1.06
C LEU A 58 -1.64 3.69 0.44
N VAL A 59 -0.57 4.40 0.73
CA VAL A 59 0.80 3.99 0.40
C VAL A 59 1.60 3.94 1.69
N HIS A 60 2.28 2.82 1.90
CA HIS A 60 3.25 2.62 2.97
C HIS A 60 4.61 2.33 2.36
N LYS A 61 5.64 2.99 2.88
CA LYS A 61 7.02 2.75 2.51
C LYS A 61 7.85 2.58 3.77
N TYR A 62 8.47 1.42 3.95
CA TYR A 62 9.49 1.22 4.95
C TYR A 62 10.84 1.63 4.36
N SER A 63 11.19 2.91 4.53
CA SER A 63 12.31 3.56 3.82
C SER A 63 12.29 3.21 2.32
N SER A 64 13.42 2.76 1.75
CA SER A 64 13.54 2.29 0.37
C SER A 64 13.46 0.76 0.24
N VAL A 65 13.14 0.03 1.32
CA VAL A 65 13.27 -1.44 1.37
C VAL A 65 11.96 -2.12 0.98
N PHE A 66 10.84 -1.69 1.58
CA PHE A 66 9.52 -2.21 1.26
C PHE A 66 8.60 -1.07 0.83
N LYS A 67 7.78 -1.35 -0.18
CA LYS A 67 6.73 -0.46 -0.65
C LYS A 67 5.45 -1.29 -0.74
N ASN A 68 4.42 -0.89 -0.01
CA ASN A 68 3.09 -1.50 -0.04
C ASN A 68 2.06 -0.43 -0.41
N HIS A 69 0.97 -0.86 -1.04
CA HIS A 69 -0.16 0.02 -1.29
C HIS A 69 -1.48 -0.74 -1.19
N ALA A 70 -2.54 0.00 -0.89
CA ALA A 70 -3.89 -0.53 -0.84
C ALA A 70 -4.87 0.54 -1.30
N GLN A 71 -6.05 0.08 -1.69
CA GLN A 71 -7.09 0.96 -2.18
C GLN A 71 -8.47 0.41 -1.84
N TRP A 72 -9.38 1.32 -1.50
CA TRP A 72 -10.77 1.01 -1.23
C TRP A 72 -11.67 1.92 -2.07
N PRO A 73 -12.59 1.37 -2.87
CA PRO A 73 -13.48 2.19 -3.70
C PRO A 73 -14.36 3.13 -2.85
N GLU A 74 -14.83 2.63 -1.71
CA GLU A 74 -15.73 3.36 -0.82
C GLU A 74 -15.49 2.91 0.62
N ILE A 75 -15.48 3.86 1.56
CA ILE A 75 -15.55 3.55 2.99
C ILE A 75 -16.69 4.37 3.59
N ARG A 76 -17.74 3.68 4.03
CA ARG A 76 -18.92 4.30 4.64
C ARG A 76 -18.59 4.90 6.00
N GLN A 77 -19.43 5.85 6.42
CA GLN A 77 -19.31 6.41 7.77
C GLN A 77 -19.47 5.31 8.83
N GLN A 78 -18.62 5.38 9.87
CA GLN A 78 -18.59 4.43 10.99
C GLN A 78 -18.49 2.96 10.54
N HIS A 79 -17.84 2.73 9.40
CA HIS A 79 -17.63 1.38 8.89
C HIS A 79 -16.83 0.54 9.90
N ILE A 80 -17.24 -0.70 10.08
CA ILE A 80 -16.59 -1.64 10.99
C ILE A 80 -15.26 -2.05 10.38
N VAL A 81 -14.20 -2.05 11.19
CA VAL A 81 -12.92 -2.65 10.80
C VAL A 81 -13.08 -4.16 10.74
N ASN A 82 -12.88 -4.74 9.56
CA ASN A 82 -12.98 -6.17 9.29
C ASN A 82 -11.94 -6.59 8.24
N GLU A 83 -11.84 -7.90 7.99
CA GLU A 83 -10.89 -8.49 7.05
C GLU A 83 -11.05 -7.95 5.60
N ASP A 84 -12.27 -7.61 5.18
CA ASP A 84 -12.55 -7.05 3.84
C ASP A 84 -11.99 -5.61 3.65
N ASN A 85 -11.67 -4.94 4.76
CA ASN A 85 -11.10 -3.60 4.80
C ASN A 85 -9.67 -3.60 5.35
N GLU A 86 -9.02 -4.76 5.39
CA GLU A 86 -7.64 -4.91 5.85
C GLU A 86 -6.66 -5.11 4.67
N THR A 87 -5.45 -4.59 4.85
CA THR A 87 -4.30 -4.87 3.98
C THR A 87 -3.09 -5.22 4.82
N VAL A 88 -2.06 -5.82 4.21
CA VAL A 88 -0.82 -6.18 4.88
C VAL A 88 0.30 -5.25 4.43
N VAL A 89 1.07 -4.76 5.40
CA VAL A 89 2.29 -3.99 5.15
C VAL A 89 3.50 -4.69 5.73
N GLU A 90 4.67 -4.39 5.16
CA GLU A 90 5.94 -5.01 5.52
C GLU A 90 6.91 -3.98 6.10
N TYR A 91 7.58 -4.35 7.18
CA TYR A 91 8.55 -3.49 7.86
C TYR A 91 9.65 -4.33 8.50
N ASN A 92 10.75 -3.69 8.92
CA ASN A 92 11.78 -4.37 9.69
C ASN A 92 11.82 -3.84 11.12
N THR A 93 12.23 -4.71 12.06
CA THR A 93 12.60 -4.32 13.41
C THR A 93 13.97 -4.88 13.77
N GLY A 94 14.52 -4.46 14.91
CA GLY A 94 15.80 -4.90 15.43
C GLY A 94 16.69 -3.72 15.83
N LEU A 95 17.69 -3.99 16.66
CA LEU A 95 18.51 -2.97 17.33
C LEU A 95 19.25 -2.03 16.36
N TRP A 96 19.57 -2.49 15.15
CA TRP A 96 20.30 -1.74 14.13
C TRP A 96 19.42 -1.25 12.97
N THR A 97 18.11 -1.38 13.10
CA THR A 97 17.19 -0.86 12.08
C THR A 97 17.09 0.67 12.19
N THR A 98 17.48 1.36 11.12
CA THR A 98 17.29 2.82 10.96
C THR A 98 16.14 3.15 10.03
N GLY A 99 15.47 2.12 9.51
CA GLY A 99 14.35 2.27 8.61
C GLY A 99 13.16 2.93 9.30
N LYS A 100 12.36 3.64 8.51
CA LYS A 100 11.21 4.39 8.99
C LYS A 100 10.00 4.04 8.15
N ASP A 101 8.88 3.87 8.84
CA ASP A 101 7.56 3.72 8.23
C ASP A 101 6.99 5.08 7.83
N TRP A 102 6.88 5.28 6.52
CA TRP A 102 6.29 6.46 5.90
C TRP A 102 4.95 6.10 5.30
N TRP A 103 3.93 6.88 5.63
CA TRP A 103 2.56 6.65 5.24
C TRP A 103 2.00 7.84 4.47
N LEU A 104 1.25 7.57 3.42
CA LEU A 104 0.41 8.55 2.77
C LEU A 104 -0.99 7.98 2.60
N LEU A 105 -1.97 8.69 3.14
CA LEU A 105 -3.38 8.42 2.91
C LEU A 105 -3.96 9.55 2.06
N SER A 106 -4.66 9.17 1.00
CA SER A 106 -5.40 10.06 0.11
C SER A 106 -6.81 9.51 -0.07
N PHE A 107 -7.80 10.39 -0.17
CA PHE A 107 -9.19 10.01 -0.37
C PHE A 107 -9.98 11.18 -0.97
N TYR A 108 -11.18 10.87 -1.48
CA TYR A 108 -12.05 11.86 -2.09
C TYR A 108 -13.33 12.02 -1.27
N SER A 109 -13.90 13.23 -1.31
CA SER A 109 -15.25 13.50 -0.82
C SER A 109 -16.28 12.61 -1.51
N HIS A 110 -17.47 12.48 -0.91
CA HIS A 110 -18.56 11.67 -1.43
C HIS A 110 -18.92 11.98 -2.90
N ASP A 111 -18.84 13.25 -3.27
CA ASP A 111 -19.12 13.78 -4.63
C ASP A 111 -17.90 13.74 -5.57
N MET A 112 -16.76 13.23 -5.10
CA MET A 112 -15.48 13.16 -5.81
C MET A 112 -14.92 14.52 -6.26
N ARG A 113 -15.43 15.65 -5.74
CA ARG A 113 -14.99 17.00 -6.11
C ARG A 113 -13.81 17.52 -5.29
N THR A 114 -13.60 16.97 -4.10
CA THR A 114 -12.51 17.36 -3.21
C THR A 114 -11.59 16.17 -3.00
N HIS A 115 -10.30 16.35 -3.30
CA HIS A 115 -9.25 15.39 -3.00
C HIS A 115 -8.56 15.81 -1.70
N PHE A 116 -8.59 14.93 -0.71
CA PHE A 116 -7.89 15.06 0.56
C PHE A 116 -6.64 14.18 0.56
N TYR A 117 -5.61 14.64 1.26
CA TYR A 117 -4.40 13.87 1.47
C TYR A 117 -3.76 14.25 2.81
N THR A 118 -3.11 13.29 3.46
CA THR A 118 -2.34 13.54 4.68
C THR A 118 -1.21 14.51 4.42
N ASP A 119 -1.09 15.52 5.27
CA ASP A 119 -0.09 16.57 5.17
C ASP A 119 0.44 16.91 6.58
N PRO A 120 1.48 16.23 7.06
CA PRO A 120 1.95 16.35 8.44
C PRO A 120 2.56 17.70 8.79
N ASN A 121 3.08 18.45 7.81
CA ASN A 121 3.72 19.74 8.10
C ASN A 121 3.26 20.87 7.16
N ASN A 122 2.08 20.77 6.56
CA ASN A 122 1.60 21.73 5.55
C ASN A 122 2.66 21.96 4.45
N LEU A 123 3.27 20.88 3.97
CA LEU A 123 4.47 20.92 3.14
C LEU A 123 4.11 21.38 1.73
N ARG A 124 4.46 22.63 1.40
CA ARG A 124 4.36 23.15 0.03
C ARG A 124 5.07 22.25 -0.97
N ASP A 125 6.22 21.68 -0.62
CA ASP A 125 6.94 20.74 -1.47
C ASP A 125 6.15 19.46 -1.79
N PHE A 126 5.27 19.00 -0.88
CA PHE A 126 4.38 17.88 -1.16
C PHE A 126 3.22 18.28 -2.06
N VAL A 127 2.69 19.50 -1.88
CA VAL A 127 1.70 20.08 -2.80
C VAL A 127 2.31 20.19 -4.19
N ASP A 128 3.50 20.77 -4.31
CA ASP A 128 4.24 20.91 -5.56
C ASP A 128 4.53 19.53 -6.19
N PHE A 129 4.87 18.52 -5.39
CA PHE A 129 4.99 17.14 -5.83
C PHE A 129 3.66 16.57 -6.35
N LEU A 130 2.55 16.75 -5.63
CA LEU A 130 1.21 16.31 -6.08
C LEU A 130 0.71 17.10 -7.31
N GLU A 131 1.13 18.35 -7.50
CA GLU A 131 0.90 19.13 -8.72
C GLU A 131 1.76 18.61 -9.88
N THR A 132 3.00 18.19 -9.59
CA THR A 132 3.92 17.56 -10.56
C THR A 132 3.44 16.18 -11.00
N LEU A 133 2.78 15.40 -10.12
CA LEU A 133 2.19 14.09 -10.46
C LEU A 133 0.97 14.16 -11.40
N ALA A 134 0.59 15.38 -11.78
CA ALA A 134 -0.40 15.84 -12.74
C ALA A 134 -1.55 16.59 -12.05
N PRO A 135 -1.89 17.81 -12.55
CA PRO A 135 -3.06 18.55 -12.09
C PRO A 135 -4.35 17.76 -12.34
N ILE A 136 -4.36 16.92 -13.39
CA ILE A 136 -5.49 16.12 -13.84
C ILE A 136 -5.18 14.63 -13.69
N ILE A 137 -6.04 13.89 -13.01
CA ILE A 137 -5.98 12.42 -12.98
C ILE A 137 -6.77 11.87 -14.15
N THR A 138 -6.08 11.15 -15.04
CA THR A 138 -6.69 10.54 -16.23
C THR A 138 -6.97 9.07 -15.98
N ILE A 139 -8.22 8.66 -16.21
CA ILE A 139 -8.69 7.27 -16.19
C ILE A 139 -8.93 6.85 -17.64
N SER A 140 -8.28 5.78 -18.09
CA SER A 140 -8.55 5.18 -19.41
C SER A 140 -9.60 4.07 -19.27
N ILE A 141 -10.64 4.08 -20.11
CA ILE A 141 -11.71 3.06 -20.11
C ILE A 141 -11.49 1.95 -21.15
N ALA A 142 -10.26 1.79 -21.64
CA ALA A 142 -9.88 0.96 -22.80
C ALA A 142 -10.03 -0.58 -22.64
N GLY A 143 -10.94 -1.05 -21.79
CA GLY A 143 -11.19 -2.47 -21.54
C GLY A 143 -12.59 -2.79 -20.98
N GLY A 144 -13.61 -1.97 -21.27
CA GLY A 144 -15.00 -2.30 -20.93
C GLY A 144 -15.59 -1.59 -19.69
N ALA A 145 -15.14 -0.38 -19.37
CA ALA A 145 -15.62 0.35 -18.19
C ALA A 145 -16.77 1.33 -18.49
N ALA A 146 -17.87 0.83 -19.07
CA ALA A 146 -19.09 1.63 -19.29
C ALA A 146 -19.62 2.29 -17.98
N GLY A 147 -19.30 1.71 -16.82
CA GLY A 147 -19.65 2.23 -15.50
C GLY A 147 -18.88 3.48 -15.06
N VAL A 148 -17.80 3.88 -15.72
CA VAL A 148 -17.06 5.10 -15.32
C VAL A 148 -17.73 6.36 -15.88
N LEU A 149 -18.30 6.28 -17.08
CA LEU A 149 -18.92 7.41 -17.81
C LEU A 149 -20.21 7.95 -17.18
N GLY A 150 -20.92 7.11 -16.43
CA GLY A 150 -22.13 7.51 -15.70
C GLY A 150 -21.86 7.98 -14.27
N ALA A 151 -20.64 7.81 -13.75
CA ALA A 151 -20.35 8.02 -12.33
C ALA A 151 -20.01 9.47 -11.98
N LEU A 152 -19.47 10.25 -12.91
CA LEU A 152 -18.98 11.61 -12.65
C LEU A 152 -19.98 12.69 -13.11
N SER A 153 -20.94 12.33 -13.96
CA SER A 153 -21.85 13.25 -14.67
C SER A 153 -23.25 13.43 -14.03
N GLY A 154 -23.57 12.79 -12.90
CA GLY A 154 -24.89 12.92 -12.26
C GLY A 154 -24.97 12.48 -10.79
N PRO A 155 -26.13 12.64 -10.11
CA PRO A 155 -26.36 12.15 -8.75
C PRO A 155 -26.55 10.62 -8.78
N VAL A 156 -25.48 9.86 -9.03
CA VAL A 156 -25.60 8.44 -9.37
C VAL A 156 -25.32 7.50 -8.20
N THR A 157 -26.25 6.55 -8.05
CA THR A 157 -26.36 5.46 -7.08
C THR A 157 -25.24 4.40 -7.18
N GLY A 158 -25.07 3.63 -6.09
CA GLY A 158 -23.82 2.98 -5.65
C GLY A 158 -23.14 1.89 -6.50
N ILE A 159 -23.65 1.43 -7.64
CA ILE A 159 -22.96 0.41 -8.47
C ILE A 159 -22.06 1.06 -9.55
N VAL A 160 -22.47 2.21 -10.10
CA VAL A 160 -21.71 2.95 -11.13
C VAL A 160 -20.59 3.78 -10.47
N ALA A 161 -20.89 4.36 -9.30
CA ALA A 161 -19.92 5.11 -8.50
C ALA A 161 -18.72 4.26 -8.02
N SER A 162 -18.89 2.95 -7.77
CA SER A 162 -17.82 2.10 -7.22
C SER A 162 -16.73 1.76 -8.23
N THR A 163 -17.08 1.50 -9.50
CA THR A 163 -16.09 1.22 -10.57
C THR A 163 -15.23 2.44 -10.85
N ALA A 164 -15.84 3.63 -10.98
CA ALA A 164 -15.11 4.88 -11.15
C ALA A 164 -14.21 5.17 -9.95
N ALA A 165 -14.73 4.97 -8.73
CA ALA A 165 -13.95 5.18 -7.52
C ALA A 165 -12.76 4.22 -7.43
N CYS A 166 -12.93 2.94 -7.80
CA CYS A 166 -11.85 1.96 -7.85
C CYS A 166 -10.76 2.36 -8.86
N ALA A 167 -11.16 2.75 -10.08
CA ALA A 167 -10.23 3.20 -11.11
C ALA A 167 -9.47 4.47 -10.70
N LEU A 168 -10.17 5.43 -10.07
CA LEU A 168 -9.56 6.65 -9.55
C LEU A 168 -8.60 6.34 -8.40
N ALA A 169 -8.99 5.48 -7.46
CA ALA A 169 -8.13 5.04 -6.37
C ALA A 169 -6.87 4.40 -6.92
N LYS A 170 -7.01 3.50 -7.91
CA LYS A 170 -5.88 2.86 -8.57
C LYS A 170 -4.94 3.86 -9.23
N ALA A 171 -5.46 4.74 -10.08
CA ALA A 171 -4.66 5.73 -10.77
C ALA A 171 -3.93 6.67 -9.79
N THR A 172 -4.59 7.05 -8.70
CA THR A 172 -4.01 7.88 -7.63
C THR A 172 -2.92 7.11 -6.88
N THR A 173 -3.24 5.91 -6.42
CA THR A 173 -2.31 5.03 -5.67
C THR A 173 -1.07 4.69 -6.51
N ASP A 174 -1.22 4.27 -7.77
CA ASP A 174 -0.11 3.88 -8.64
C ASP A 174 0.87 5.05 -8.82
N LYS A 175 0.38 6.27 -9.04
CA LYS A 175 1.21 7.46 -9.18
C LYS A 175 2.00 7.80 -7.91
N ILE A 176 1.33 7.72 -6.75
CA ILE A 176 1.97 7.98 -5.45
C ILE A 176 2.97 6.88 -5.11
N PHE A 177 2.62 5.62 -5.38
CA PHE A 177 3.44 4.45 -5.10
C PHE A 177 4.74 4.46 -5.90
N ASN A 178 4.65 4.81 -7.19
CA ASN A 178 5.77 4.87 -8.11
C ASN A 178 6.69 6.09 -7.90
N SER A 179 6.34 7.01 -6.99
CA SER A 179 7.28 8.07 -6.62
C SER A 179 8.40 7.53 -5.75
N GLU A 180 9.61 8.05 -5.89
CA GLU A 180 10.73 7.64 -5.03
C GLU A 180 10.77 8.41 -3.71
N GLY A 181 10.14 9.58 -3.64
CA GLY A 181 10.11 10.41 -2.44
C GLY A 181 9.14 9.92 -1.36
N THR A 182 9.46 10.27 -0.11
CA THR A 182 8.55 10.24 1.05
C THR A 182 8.21 11.65 1.55
N VAL A 183 8.51 12.68 0.75
CA VAL A 183 8.09 14.06 1.00
C VAL A 183 6.56 14.08 1.11
N GLY A 184 6.03 14.68 2.18
CA GLY A 184 4.59 14.70 2.49
C GLY A 184 4.04 13.45 3.17
N PHE A 185 4.82 12.38 3.28
CA PHE A 185 4.37 11.19 4.00
C PHE A 185 4.46 11.45 5.51
N LYS A 186 3.46 10.97 6.24
CA LYS A 186 3.45 10.93 7.70
C LYS A 186 4.34 9.79 8.18
N GLN A 187 5.31 10.09 9.03
CA GLN A 187 6.04 9.04 9.75
C GLN A 187 5.15 8.43 10.86
N HIS A 188 4.98 7.12 10.88
CA HIS A 188 4.34 6.39 11.99
C HIS A 188 4.98 5.01 12.12
N ILE A 189 5.86 4.84 13.11
CA ILE A 189 6.74 3.67 13.24
C ILE A 189 5.98 2.44 13.74
N LEU A 190 6.10 1.34 13.02
CA LEU A 190 5.63 0.03 13.44
C LEU A 190 6.73 -0.68 14.24
N ARG A 191 6.33 -1.31 15.35
CA ARG A 191 7.23 -1.94 16.31
C ARG A 191 7.02 -3.45 16.32
N GLU A 192 7.84 -4.13 17.11
CA GLU A 192 7.72 -5.58 17.30
C GLU A 192 6.37 -6.00 17.86
N SER A 193 5.79 -5.17 18.73
CA SER A 193 4.45 -5.38 19.29
C SER A 193 3.32 -5.27 18.27
N ASP A 194 3.56 -4.64 17.11
CA ASP A 194 2.58 -4.51 16.03
C ASP A 194 2.56 -5.71 15.08
N ALA A 195 3.47 -6.67 15.27
CA ALA A 195 3.60 -7.82 14.40
C ALA A 195 2.33 -8.69 14.42
N GLY A 196 1.70 -8.86 13.26
CA GLY A 196 0.44 -9.58 13.12
C GLY A 196 -0.77 -8.89 13.78
N GLN A 197 -0.60 -7.66 14.29
CA GLN A 197 -1.67 -6.85 14.84
C GLN A 197 -2.25 -5.93 13.76
N THR A 198 -3.41 -5.35 14.07
CA THR A 198 -4.09 -4.42 13.15
C THR A 198 -3.81 -2.99 13.57
N THR A 199 -3.14 -2.24 12.70
CA THR A 199 -3.02 -0.79 12.80
C THR A 199 -4.27 -0.15 12.19
N VAL A 200 -5.01 0.62 12.98
CA VAL A 200 -6.21 1.31 12.51
C VAL A 200 -5.86 2.75 12.15
N ILE A 201 -6.12 3.15 10.91
CA ILE A 201 -5.99 4.52 10.45
C ILE A 201 -7.38 5.15 10.48
N SER A 202 -7.65 6.02 11.45
CA SER A 202 -8.93 6.70 11.59
C SER A 202 -8.92 8.05 10.90
N ILE A 203 -9.87 8.28 9.99
CA ILE A 203 -10.18 9.60 9.44
C ILE A 203 -11.23 10.22 10.34
N ASN A 204 -10.88 11.31 11.02
CA ASN A 204 -11.68 11.95 12.05
C ASN A 204 -12.79 12.84 11.44
N ARG A 205 -13.66 13.37 12.31
CA ARG A 205 -14.78 14.26 11.89
C ARG A 205 -14.34 15.54 11.17
N ASP A 206 -13.16 16.04 11.49
CA ASP A 206 -12.53 17.21 10.86
C ASP A 206 -11.64 16.83 9.67
N TYR A 207 -11.72 15.57 9.22
CA TYR A 207 -10.87 14.96 8.19
C TYR A 207 -9.38 14.80 8.57
N SER A 208 -8.96 15.18 9.79
CA SER A 208 -7.62 14.81 10.29
C SER A 208 -7.48 13.28 10.38
N VAL A 209 -6.25 12.80 10.35
CA VAL A 209 -5.96 11.35 10.32
C VAL A 209 -5.17 10.97 11.56
N THR A 210 -5.57 9.88 12.21
CA THR A 210 -4.86 9.29 13.36
C THR A 210 -4.51 7.84 13.07
N PHE A 211 -3.25 7.49 13.31
CA PHE A 211 -2.73 6.14 13.21
C PHE A 211 -2.71 5.53 14.61
N HIS A 212 -3.45 4.43 14.78
CA HIS A 212 -3.54 3.67 16.02
C HIS A 212 -2.87 2.32 15.81
N SER A 213 -1.69 2.14 16.41
CA SER A 213 -1.01 0.85 16.51
C SER A 213 -1.03 0.39 17.98
N THR A 214 -0.39 -0.73 18.31
CA THR A 214 -0.26 -1.16 19.72
C THR A 214 0.54 -0.17 20.56
N GLY A 215 1.37 0.65 19.91
CA GLY A 215 2.14 1.73 20.52
C GLY A 215 1.35 3.03 20.69
N SER A 216 2.10 4.13 20.80
CA SER A 216 1.49 5.46 20.91
C SER A 216 0.85 5.86 19.57
N PRO A 217 -0.40 6.35 19.58
CA PRO A 217 -1.03 6.84 18.37
C PRO A 217 -0.31 8.08 17.85
N SER A 218 -0.41 8.33 16.56
CA SER A 218 0.11 9.56 15.96
C SER A 218 -0.90 10.18 15.02
N SER A 219 -1.07 11.50 15.10
CA SER A 219 -2.04 12.24 14.29
C SER A 219 -1.36 13.14 13.26
N THR A 220 -2.11 13.48 12.22
CA THR A 220 -1.70 14.40 11.15
C THR A 220 -2.90 15.13 10.60
N TRP A 221 -2.68 16.34 10.10
CA TRP A 221 -3.70 17.07 9.35
C TRP A 221 -3.82 16.52 7.92
N THR A 222 -4.91 16.88 7.27
CA THR A 222 -5.09 16.69 5.84
C THR A 222 -5.16 18.02 5.13
N SER A 223 -4.47 18.13 4.01
CA SER A 223 -4.66 19.18 3.05
C SER A 223 -5.69 18.74 2.01
N ARG A 224 -6.28 19.71 1.30
CA ARG A 224 -7.32 19.45 0.31
C ARG A 224 -7.15 20.29 -0.94
N ARG A 225 -7.57 19.75 -2.08
CA ARG A 225 -7.62 20.47 -3.36
C ARG A 225 -8.88 20.09 -4.15
N PRO A 226 -9.35 20.94 -5.07
CA PRO A 226 -10.33 20.52 -6.07
C PRO A 226 -9.79 19.32 -6.85
N ALA A 227 -10.65 18.33 -7.08
CA ALA A 227 -10.34 17.19 -7.93
C ALA A 227 -10.52 17.58 -9.40
N GLU A 228 -9.51 17.28 -10.21
CA GLU A 228 -9.62 17.35 -11.67
C GLU A 228 -9.43 15.92 -12.21
N ILE A 229 -10.49 15.37 -12.78
CA ILE A 229 -10.54 13.98 -13.22
C ILE A 229 -11.00 13.97 -14.67
N GLN A 230 -10.27 13.29 -15.54
CA GLN A 230 -10.68 13.05 -16.92
C GLN A 230 -10.84 11.57 -17.16
N VAL A 231 -11.94 11.20 -17.81
CA VAL A 231 -12.17 9.86 -18.32
C VAL A 231 -11.92 9.91 -19.81
N LYS A 232 -11.02 9.06 -20.31
CA LYS A 232 -10.65 8.99 -21.72
C LYS A 232 -10.99 7.63 -22.31
N ASP A 233 -11.53 7.64 -23.53
CA ASP A 233 -11.79 6.42 -24.29
C ASP A 233 -10.51 5.77 -24.85
N GLU A 234 -10.68 4.66 -25.57
CA GLU A 234 -9.60 3.91 -26.24
C GLU A 234 -8.80 4.76 -27.23
N LYS A 235 -9.40 5.83 -27.76
CA LYS A 235 -8.78 6.75 -28.72
C LYS A 235 -8.16 7.97 -28.04
N GLY A 236 -8.23 8.04 -26.71
CA GLY A 236 -7.74 9.16 -25.92
C GLY A 236 -8.65 10.38 -25.89
N ALA A 237 -9.88 10.28 -26.41
CA ALA A 237 -10.86 11.37 -26.34
C ALA A 237 -11.46 11.47 -24.93
N VAL A 238 -11.59 12.70 -24.41
CA VAL A 238 -12.25 12.95 -23.11
C VAL A 238 -13.75 12.72 -23.28
N VAL A 239 -14.29 11.82 -22.49
CA VAL A 239 -15.67 11.34 -22.56
C VAL A 239 -16.48 11.67 -21.29
N ASP A 240 -15.80 11.96 -20.18
CA ASP A 240 -16.39 12.52 -18.96
C ASP A 240 -15.29 13.26 -18.17
N GLU A 241 -15.66 14.23 -17.34
CA GLU A 241 -14.70 14.96 -16.51
C GLU A 241 -15.31 15.64 -15.28
N ILE A 242 -14.49 15.75 -14.23
CA ILE A 242 -14.70 16.70 -13.12
C ILE A 242 -13.68 17.80 -13.28
N ARG A 243 -14.15 19.05 -13.37
CA ARG A 243 -13.31 20.25 -13.43
C ARG A 243 -13.37 21.03 -12.13
N LYS A 244 -12.30 21.75 -11.85
CA LYS A 244 -12.23 22.80 -10.83
C LYS A 244 -13.31 23.85 -11.12
N SER A 245 -14.23 24.04 -10.17
CA SER A 245 -15.21 25.13 -10.17
C SER A 245 -14.57 26.44 -9.72
#